data_AF-A0A6B8MSJ6-F1
#
_entry.id   AF-A0A6B8MSJ6-F1
#
_cell.length_a   1.000
_cell.length_b   1.000
_cell.length_c   1.000
_cell.angle_alpha   90.00
_cell.angle_beta   90.00
_cell.angle_gamma   90.00
#
_symmetry.space_group_name_H-M   'P 1'
#
loop_
_entity.id
_entity.type
_entity.pdbx_description
1 polymer ?
#
loop_
_entity_poly.entity_id
_entity_poly.type
_entity_poly.pdbx_seq_one_letter_code
_entity_poly.pdbx_strand_id
1 'polypeptide(L)'
;MLGFNSSLLRYKFIYLTKNVYDGIAVHSIFKELLFSSALKNELQEDIPFHLIDKYLNFIPFSLKNFDISKASSKSFENDVIFSVKWLGDKRVVFSNVLFFVDMYSLDKTSMLHLGGRNDLSVIKERMEIFLTHCHAVITKNKKKYNNCFLFTLREQQIVYHLLEGLSVKEISRELGVSNKLIYRDQDTLVRKLIMQQDPVLYRRLRNLALLREKKELVAHQRPSV
;
A
#
# COMPACT_ATOMS: atom_id res chain seq x y z
N MET A 1 -19.45 -20.92 16.75
CA MET A 1 -18.22 -20.17 17.08
C MET A 1 -18.37 -18.75 16.58
N LEU A 2 -18.73 -17.82 17.46
CA LEU A 2 -18.64 -16.38 17.18
C LEU A 2 -17.15 -16.04 17.10
N GLY A 3 -16.59 -16.09 15.89
CA GLY A 3 -15.19 -15.77 15.68
C GLY A 3 -14.93 -14.33 16.07
N PHE A 4 -14.12 -14.11 17.10
CA PHE A 4 -13.57 -12.82 17.48
C PHE A 4 -12.71 -12.30 16.31
N ASN A 5 -13.36 -11.65 15.35
CA ASN A 5 -12.76 -11.14 14.12
C ASN A 5 -12.97 -9.63 14.03
N SER A 6 -12.80 -8.93 15.17
CA SER A 6 -12.87 -7.47 15.21
C SER A 6 -11.92 -6.88 14.17
N SER A 7 -12.43 -5.94 13.38
CA SER A 7 -11.63 -5.26 12.36
C SER A 7 -10.48 -4.50 12.98
N LEU A 8 -10.62 -4.04 14.24
CA LEU A 8 -9.56 -3.39 15.02
C LEU A 8 -8.33 -4.29 15.19
N LEU A 9 -8.53 -5.60 15.31
CA LEU A 9 -7.44 -6.57 15.47
C LEU A 9 -6.87 -7.03 14.12
N ARG A 10 -7.69 -6.97 13.06
CA ARG A 10 -7.35 -7.52 11.75
C ARG A 10 -6.74 -6.49 10.80
N TYR A 11 -7.31 -5.31 10.70
CA TYR A 11 -6.93 -4.32 9.68
C TYR A 11 -6.17 -3.17 10.32
N LYS A 12 -5.12 -2.69 9.65
CA LYS A 12 -4.32 -1.55 10.12
C LYS A 12 -3.98 -0.63 8.98
N PHE A 13 -4.11 0.67 9.21
CA PHE A 13 -3.44 1.68 8.41
C PHE A 13 -2.12 2.06 9.07
N ILE A 14 -1.05 2.10 8.29
CA ILE A 14 0.29 2.41 8.79
C ILE A 14 0.93 3.40 7.83
N TYR A 15 1.27 4.59 8.30
CA TYR A 15 1.89 5.63 7.48
C TYR A 15 3.36 5.78 7.82
N LEU A 16 4.20 5.50 6.82
CA LEU A 16 5.65 5.66 6.89
C LEU A 16 6.06 7.07 6.51
N THR A 17 6.45 7.89 7.48
CA THR A 17 6.98 9.25 7.27
C THR A 17 7.98 9.63 8.35
N LYS A 18 9.07 10.30 7.96
CA LYS A 18 10.00 10.92 8.92
C LYS A 18 9.51 12.28 9.41
N ASN A 19 8.49 12.85 8.76
CA ASN A 19 7.96 14.16 9.09
C ASN A 19 6.66 14.01 9.89
N VAL A 20 6.73 14.30 11.19
CA VAL A 20 5.58 14.17 12.10
C VAL A 20 4.44 15.11 11.70
N TYR A 21 4.73 16.34 11.24
CA TYR A 21 3.69 17.29 10.84
C TYR A 21 2.93 16.82 9.59
N ASP A 22 3.66 16.27 8.63
CA ASP A 22 3.07 15.62 7.44
C ASP A 22 2.20 14.42 7.87
N GLY A 23 2.69 13.61 8.81
CA GLY A 23 1.92 12.52 9.43
C GLY A 23 0.60 12.97 10.07
N ILE A 24 0.61 14.07 10.83
CA ILE A 24 -0.59 14.65 11.45
C ILE A 24 -1.58 15.13 10.39
N ALA A 25 -1.10 15.82 9.36
CA ALA A 25 -1.94 16.32 8.27
C ALA A 25 -2.61 15.17 7.50
N VAL A 26 -1.84 14.15 7.14
CA VAL A 26 -2.33 12.94 6.46
C VAL A 26 -3.34 12.20 7.34
N HIS A 27 -3.08 12.07 8.64
CA HIS A 27 -4.03 11.45 9.58
C HIS A 27 -5.34 12.23 9.69
N SER A 28 -5.30 13.56 9.71
CA SER A 28 -6.51 14.39 9.74
C SER A 28 -7.40 14.16 8.51
N ILE A 29 -6.80 14.15 7.32
CA ILE A 29 -7.52 13.84 6.06
C ILE A 29 -8.05 12.41 6.09
N PHE A 30 -7.23 11.46 6.53
CA PHE A 30 -7.61 10.06 6.63
C PHE A 30 -8.85 9.86 7.50
N LYS A 31 -8.89 10.50 8.67
CA LYS A 31 -10.02 10.36 9.60
C LYS A 31 -11.33 10.87 8.99
N GLU A 32 -11.28 12.03 8.32
CA GLU A 32 -12.42 12.62 7.60
C GLU A 32 -12.92 11.67 6.49
N LEU A 33 -12.01 11.20 5.65
CA LEU A 33 -12.34 10.34 4.51
C LEU A 33 -12.81 8.94 4.95
N LEU A 34 -12.16 8.34 5.95
CA LEU A 34 -12.53 7.01 6.43
C LEU A 34 -13.97 7.01 6.94
N PHE A 35 -14.35 8.02 7.72
CA PHE A 35 -15.69 8.11 8.32
C PHE A 35 -16.82 8.05 7.29
N SER A 36 -16.60 8.61 6.10
CA SER A 36 -17.56 8.63 4.99
C SER A 36 -17.36 7.50 3.96
N SER A 37 -16.36 6.66 4.15
CA SER A 37 -15.97 5.65 3.17
C SER A 37 -16.83 4.38 3.23
N ALA A 38 -17.00 3.73 2.07
CA ALA A 38 -17.59 2.39 2.00
C ALA A 38 -16.83 1.35 2.85
N LEU A 39 -15.52 1.54 3.04
CA LEU A 39 -14.70 0.68 3.88
C LEU A 39 -15.16 0.70 5.34
N LYS A 40 -15.45 1.88 5.88
CA LYS A 40 -15.95 2.04 7.25
C LYS A 40 -17.36 1.47 7.41
N ASN A 41 -18.21 1.68 6.42
CA ASN A 41 -19.59 1.13 6.42
C ASN A 41 -19.61 -0.40 6.38
N GLU A 42 -18.71 -1.01 5.61
CA GLU A 42 -18.57 -2.48 5.53
C GLU A 42 -18.08 -3.08 6.85
N LEU A 43 -17.09 -2.46 7.49
CA LEU A 43 -16.47 -3.01 8.70
C LEU A 43 -17.22 -2.66 9.99
N GLN A 44 -18.02 -1.59 9.99
CA GLN A 44 -18.81 -1.09 11.13
C GLN A 44 -18.01 -0.80 12.41
N GLU A 45 -16.69 -0.86 12.34
CA GLU A 45 -15.74 -0.71 13.44
C GLU A 45 -14.63 0.27 13.02
N ASP A 46 -13.95 0.88 13.98
CA ASP A 46 -12.82 1.75 13.68
C ASP A 46 -11.63 0.94 13.18
N ILE A 47 -10.77 1.57 12.38
CA ILE A 47 -9.53 0.97 11.89
C ILE A 47 -8.38 1.79 12.43
N PRO A 48 -7.43 1.19 13.17
CA PRO A 48 -6.32 1.93 13.75
C PRO A 48 -5.42 2.51 12.65
N PHE A 49 -4.90 3.70 12.92
CA PHE A 49 -3.90 4.39 12.11
C PHE A 49 -2.62 4.55 12.92
N HIS A 50 -1.51 4.03 12.42
CA HIS A 50 -0.20 4.10 13.06
C HIS A 50 0.73 4.99 12.26
N LEU A 51 1.47 5.87 12.94
CA LEU A 51 2.56 6.64 12.37
C LEU A 51 3.88 5.94 12.68
N ILE A 52 4.69 5.69 11.66
CA ILE A 52 6.03 5.11 11.80
C ILE A 52 7.04 5.93 10.99
N ASP A 53 8.26 6.04 11.50
CA ASP A 53 9.37 6.74 10.86
C ASP A 53 10.33 5.78 10.12
N LYS A 54 10.28 4.49 10.47
CA LYS A 54 11.12 3.43 9.91
C LYS A 54 10.27 2.26 9.43
N TYR A 55 10.53 1.78 8.21
CA TYR A 55 9.83 0.60 7.66
C TYR A 55 10.05 -0.66 8.49
N LEU A 56 11.14 -0.78 9.26
CA LEU A 56 11.31 -1.89 10.19
C LEU A 56 10.10 -2.05 11.14
N ASN A 57 9.48 -0.94 11.54
CA ASN A 57 8.31 -0.94 12.42
C ASN A 57 7.02 -1.41 11.69
N PHE A 58 7.05 -1.52 10.36
CA PHE A 58 5.98 -2.11 9.55
C PHE A 58 6.03 -3.64 9.51
N ILE A 59 7.22 -4.22 9.63
CA ILE A 59 7.50 -5.65 9.46
C ILE A 59 6.71 -6.55 10.41
N PRO A 60 6.53 -6.22 11.71
CA PRO A 60 5.69 -7.01 12.60
C PRO A 60 4.24 -7.16 12.11
N PHE A 61 3.78 -6.27 11.23
CA PHE A 61 2.43 -6.29 10.68
C PHE A 61 2.35 -6.98 9.31
N SER A 62 3.39 -6.84 8.48
CA SER A 62 3.39 -7.29 7.09
C SER A 62 4.14 -8.60 6.84
N LEU A 63 5.09 -8.95 7.71
CA LEU A 63 5.93 -10.13 7.62
C LEU A 63 5.94 -10.89 8.96
N LYS A 64 4.81 -10.91 9.68
CA LYS A 64 4.70 -11.53 11.02
C LYS A 64 5.12 -13.02 11.08
N ASN A 65 5.07 -13.72 9.95
CA ASN A 65 5.46 -15.13 9.82
C ASN A 65 6.91 -15.30 9.34
N PHE A 66 7.61 -14.18 9.12
CA PHE A 66 9.01 -14.17 8.75
C PHE A 66 9.85 -14.34 10.00
N ASP A 67 10.85 -15.21 9.93
CA ASP A 67 11.71 -15.52 11.06
C ASP A 67 12.71 -14.37 11.28
N ILE A 68 12.31 -13.38 12.07
CA ILE A 68 13.13 -12.22 12.44
C ILE A 68 14.34 -12.66 13.29
N SER A 69 14.38 -13.88 13.83
CA SER A 69 15.56 -14.39 14.56
C SER A 69 16.79 -14.55 13.65
N LYS A 70 16.57 -14.61 12.33
CA LYS A 70 17.62 -14.59 11.30
C LYS A 70 18.00 -13.17 10.85
N ALA A 71 17.28 -12.15 11.33
CA ALA A 71 17.62 -10.77 11.03
C ALA A 71 19.05 -10.50 11.54
N SER A 72 19.92 -10.02 10.66
CA SER A 72 21.31 -9.78 11.04
C SER A 72 21.34 -8.77 12.20
N SER A 73 22.27 -8.91 13.14
CA SER A 73 22.46 -7.97 14.27
C SER A 73 22.89 -6.56 13.84
N LYS A 74 22.94 -6.27 12.53
CA LYS A 74 23.27 -4.95 12.00
C LYS A 74 22.10 -3.98 12.21
N SER A 75 22.45 -2.75 12.56
CA SER A 75 21.50 -1.65 12.67
C SER A 75 20.90 -1.33 11.30
N PHE A 76 19.56 -1.21 11.26
CA PHE A 76 18.81 -0.76 10.10
C PHE A 76 18.98 0.76 9.94
N GLU A 77 20.11 1.20 9.39
CA GLU A 77 20.48 2.62 9.31
C GLU A 77 20.12 3.29 7.98
N ASN A 78 19.86 2.52 6.92
CA ASN A 78 19.72 3.06 5.57
C ASN A 78 18.26 3.25 5.16
N ASP A 79 17.98 4.37 4.50
CA ASP A 79 16.75 4.54 3.74
C ASP A 79 16.74 3.61 2.53
N VAL A 80 15.57 3.07 2.18
CA VAL A 80 15.43 2.31 0.93
C VAL A 80 15.34 3.30 -0.21
N ILE A 81 16.40 3.35 -1.00
CA ILE A 81 16.53 4.21 -2.17
C ILE A 81 16.66 3.32 -3.40
N PHE A 82 15.72 3.45 -4.32
CA PHE A 82 15.77 2.76 -5.61
C PHE A 82 16.40 3.66 -6.68
N SER A 83 17.39 3.14 -7.40
CA SER A 83 18.01 3.84 -8.53
C SER A 83 17.36 3.42 -9.85
N VAL A 84 16.89 4.38 -10.63
CA VAL A 84 16.11 4.15 -11.85
C VAL A 84 16.88 4.61 -13.08
N LYS A 85 17.61 3.68 -13.72
CA LYS A 85 18.46 3.98 -14.89
C LYS A 85 17.67 4.55 -16.07
N TRP A 86 16.48 4.01 -16.34
CA TRP A 86 15.64 4.43 -17.47
C TRP A 86 14.97 5.80 -17.30
N LEU A 87 15.12 6.42 -16.12
CA LEU A 87 14.57 7.73 -15.82
C LEU A 87 15.68 8.78 -15.63
N GLY A 88 16.87 8.53 -16.18
CA GLY A 88 18.05 9.41 -16.07
C GLY A 88 18.70 9.33 -14.69
N ASP A 89 18.84 8.13 -14.13
CA ASP A 89 19.43 7.87 -12.80
C ASP A 89 18.74 8.61 -11.65
N LYS A 90 17.42 8.85 -11.76
CA LYS A 90 16.65 9.36 -10.61
C LYS A 90 16.60 8.34 -9.49
N ARG A 91 16.68 8.86 -8.27
CA ARG A 91 16.54 8.12 -7.02
C ARG A 91 15.11 8.25 -6.51
N VAL A 92 14.45 7.13 -6.27
CA VAL A 92 13.12 7.08 -5.68
C VAL A 92 13.27 6.57 -4.25
N VAL A 93 12.97 7.45 -3.29
CA VAL A 93 13.00 7.11 -1.86
C VAL A 93 11.69 6.42 -1.49
N PHE A 94 11.78 5.30 -0.78
CA PHE A 94 10.61 4.60 -0.25
C PHE A 94 10.17 5.22 1.08
N SER A 95 9.50 6.37 0.98
CA SER A 95 9.01 7.17 2.11
C SER A 95 7.63 7.75 1.82
N ASN A 96 6.94 8.24 2.84
CA ASN A 96 5.59 8.82 2.72
C ASN A 96 4.60 7.83 2.11
N VAL A 97 4.65 6.58 2.58
CA VAL A 97 3.83 5.48 2.08
C VAL A 97 2.78 5.13 3.14
N LEU A 98 1.51 5.20 2.75
CA LEU A 98 0.38 4.73 3.54
C LEU A 98 0.08 3.29 3.17
N PHE A 99 0.21 2.39 4.13
CA PHE A 99 -0.11 0.98 3.99
C PHE A 99 -1.50 0.69 4.54
N PHE A 100 -2.20 -0.26 3.91
CA PHE A 100 -3.36 -0.94 4.46
C PHE A 100 -3.03 -2.42 4.58
N VAL A 101 -3.04 -2.94 5.80
CA VAL A 101 -2.59 -4.30 6.13
C VAL A 101 -3.77 -5.13 6.61
N ASP A 102 -3.93 -6.33 6.05
CA ASP A 102 -4.74 -7.40 6.63
C ASP A 102 -3.80 -8.34 7.40
N MET A 103 -3.84 -8.26 8.73
CA MET A 103 -3.00 -9.04 9.64
C MET A 103 -3.18 -10.55 9.48
N TYR A 104 -4.26 -11.01 8.84
CA TYR A 104 -4.48 -12.42 8.55
C TYR A 104 -4.17 -12.82 7.10
N SER A 105 -3.90 -11.86 6.22
CA SER A 105 -3.67 -12.08 4.79
C SER A 105 -2.63 -11.10 4.25
N LEU A 106 -1.35 -11.43 4.46
CA LEU A 106 -0.22 -10.54 4.12
C LEU A 106 -0.14 -10.23 2.61
N ASP A 107 -0.67 -11.13 1.78
CA ASP A 107 -0.83 -11.01 0.33
C ASP A 107 -1.83 -9.91 -0.10
N LYS A 108 -2.66 -9.43 0.83
CA LYS A 108 -3.64 -8.37 0.62
C LYS A 108 -3.17 -7.00 1.09
N THR A 109 -1.88 -6.87 1.38
CA THR A 109 -1.30 -5.57 1.76
C THR A 109 -1.35 -4.63 0.56
N SER A 110 -1.91 -3.44 0.80
CA SER A 110 -1.95 -2.36 -0.17
C SER A 110 -1.08 -1.20 0.30
N MET A 111 -0.58 -0.41 -0.65
CA MET A 111 0.23 0.78 -0.39
C MET A 111 -0.18 1.95 -1.29
N LEU A 112 -0.12 3.14 -0.73
CA LEU A 112 -0.26 4.42 -1.39
C LEU A 112 0.94 5.30 -1.04
N HIS A 113 1.80 5.53 -2.01
CA HIS A 113 2.83 6.54 -1.98
C HIS A 113 2.18 7.91 -2.14
N LEU A 114 2.19 8.70 -1.08
CA LEU A 114 1.67 10.07 -1.10
C LEU A 114 2.69 11.07 -1.62
N GLY A 115 3.96 10.68 -1.81
CA GLY A 115 5.03 11.58 -2.21
C GLY A 115 5.38 12.59 -1.12
N GLY A 116 6.33 13.49 -1.38
CA GLY A 116 6.63 14.62 -0.50
C GLY A 116 6.20 15.94 -1.12
N ARG A 117 5.65 16.87 -0.31
CA ARG A 117 5.21 18.22 -0.71
C ARG A 117 4.09 18.23 -1.77
N ASN A 118 2.99 17.55 -1.50
CA ASN A 118 1.77 17.65 -2.30
C ASN A 118 0.73 18.53 -1.61
N ASP A 119 -0.12 19.19 -2.40
CA ASP A 119 -1.26 19.94 -1.88
C ASP A 119 -2.24 18.99 -1.18
N LEU A 120 -2.92 19.50 -0.13
CA LEU A 120 -3.91 18.73 0.63
C LEU A 120 -5.02 18.16 -0.25
N SER A 121 -5.43 18.90 -1.29
CA SER A 121 -6.44 18.47 -2.26
C SER A 121 -6.00 17.23 -3.04
N VAL A 122 -4.73 17.18 -3.44
CA VAL A 122 -4.13 16.04 -4.12
C VAL A 122 -4.06 14.84 -3.18
N ILE A 123 -3.61 15.04 -1.94
CA ILE A 123 -3.56 13.98 -0.93
C ILE A 123 -4.97 13.40 -0.71
N LYS A 124 -5.98 14.27 -0.57
CA LYS A 124 -7.39 13.88 -0.40
C LYS A 124 -7.89 13.03 -1.57
N GLU A 125 -7.72 13.48 -2.82
CA GLU A 125 -8.13 12.70 -4.01
C GLU A 125 -7.46 11.33 -4.06
N ARG A 126 -6.16 11.27 -3.80
CA ARG A 126 -5.41 10.01 -3.86
C ARG A 126 -5.88 9.03 -2.79
N MET A 127 -6.14 9.54 -1.59
CA MET A 127 -6.59 8.75 -0.45
C MET A 127 -8.03 8.23 -0.64
N GLU A 128 -8.94 9.03 -1.20
CA GLU A 128 -10.29 8.57 -1.56
C GLU A 128 -10.26 7.34 -2.48
N ILE A 129 -9.46 7.40 -3.54
CA ILE A 129 -9.29 6.27 -4.47
C ILE A 129 -8.66 5.08 -3.77
N PHE A 130 -7.69 5.32 -2.89
CA PHE A 130 -7.03 4.25 -2.14
C PHE A 130 -7.96 3.55 -1.15
N LEU A 131 -8.82 4.28 -0.44
CA LEU A 131 -9.84 3.69 0.44
C LEU A 131 -10.83 2.84 -0.35
N THR A 132 -11.21 3.28 -1.56
CA THR A 132 -12.02 2.48 -2.48
C THR A 132 -11.32 1.17 -2.87
N HIS A 133 -10.02 1.23 -3.13
CA HIS A 133 -9.20 0.04 -3.38
C HIS A 133 -9.16 -0.89 -2.16
N CYS A 134 -8.93 -0.37 -0.95
CA CYS A 134 -8.89 -1.15 0.28
C CYS A 134 -10.22 -1.87 0.54
N HIS A 135 -11.35 -1.17 0.33
CA HIS A 135 -12.68 -1.78 0.38
C HIS A 135 -12.84 -2.91 -0.63
N ALA A 136 -12.36 -2.71 -1.86
CA ALA A 136 -12.40 -3.74 -2.90
C ALA A 136 -11.54 -4.98 -2.55
N VAL A 137 -10.42 -4.78 -1.85
CA VAL A 137 -9.56 -5.88 -1.39
C VAL A 137 -10.27 -6.74 -0.34
N ILE A 138 -10.91 -6.13 0.66
CA ILE A 138 -11.59 -6.90 1.72
C ILE A 138 -12.85 -7.62 1.22
N THR A 139 -13.59 -6.99 0.30
CA THR A 139 -14.80 -7.56 -0.32
C THR A 139 -14.50 -8.49 -1.50
N LYS A 140 -13.21 -8.68 -1.84
CA LYS A 140 -12.74 -9.47 -2.99
C LYS A 140 -13.31 -8.98 -4.34
N ASN A 141 -13.68 -7.71 -4.44
CA ASN A 141 -14.18 -7.10 -5.67
C ASN A 141 -13.03 -6.78 -6.64
N LYS A 142 -12.64 -7.77 -7.44
CA LYS A 142 -11.57 -7.65 -8.44
C LYS A 142 -11.79 -6.54 -9.48
N LYS A 143 -13.03 -6.06 -9.67
CA LYS A 143 -13.30 -4.97 -10.62
C LYS A 143 -12.76 -3.65 -10.09
N LYS A 144 -12.94 -3.34 -8.80
CA LYS A 144 -12.54 -2.05 -8.17
C LYS A 144 -11.11 -2.06 -7.61
N TYR A 145 -10.42 -3.17 -7.75
CA TYR A 145 -9.01 -3.35 -7.42
C TYR A 145 -8.07 -2.75 -8.47
N ASN A 146 -6.87 -2.32 -8.07
CA ASN A 146 -5.83 -1.84 -8.98
C ASN A 146 -4.45 -2.34 -8.53
N ASN A 147 -3.73 -2.95 -9.46
CA ASN A 147 -2.37 -3.48 -9.24
C ASN A 147 -1.37 -2.42 -8.80
N CYS A 148 -1.58 -1.14 -9.15
CA CYS A 148 -0.66 -0.09 -8.72
C CYS A 148 -0.61 0.06 -7.21
N PHE A 149 -1.72 -0.18 -6.50
CA PHE A 149 -1.81 -0.06 -5.04
C PHE A 149 -1.44 -1.33 -4.29
N LEU A 150 -1.11 -2.42 -4.98
CA LEU A 150 -0.66 -3.63 -4.31
C LEU A 150 0.76 -3.51 -3.80
N PHE A 151 0.97 -4.05 -2.60
CA PHE A 151 2.29 -4.33 -2.09
C PHE A 151 2.42 -5.83 -1.80
N THR A 152 2.87 -6.56 -2.80
CA THR A 152 2.91 -8.02 -2.76
C THR A 152 3.89 -8.53 -1.69
N LEU A 153 3.68 -9.75 -1.22
CA LEU A 153 4.57 -10.37 -0.22
C LEU A 153 6.05 -10.35 -0.66
N ARG A 154 6.33 -10.60 -1.94
CA ARG A 154 7.70 -10.57 -2.44
C ARG A 154 8.28 -9.16 -2.47
N GLU A 155 7.49 -8.15 -2.82
CA GLU A 155 7.92 -6.75 -2.72
C GLU A 155 8.21 -6.36 -1.26
N GLN A 156 7.39 -6.81 -0.31
CA GLN A 156 7.62 -6.62 1.13
C GLN A 156 8.94 -7.26 1.59
N GLN A 157 9.21 -8.49 1.17
CA GLN A 157 10.45 -9.22 1.48
C GLN A 157 11.68 -8.57 0.84
N ILE A 158 11.58 -8.09 -0.40
CA ILE A 158 12.68 -7.37 -1.06
C ILE A 158 13.01 -6.08 -0.30
N VAL A 159 12.00 -5.28 0.06
CA VAL A 159 12.20 -4.04 0.84
C VAL A 159 12.84 -4.36 2.19
N TYR A 160 12.40 -5.44 2.86
CA TYR A 160 13.00 -5.90 4.10
C TYR A 160 14.49 -6.19 3.95
N HIS A 161 14.88 -7.05 3.00
CA HIS A 161 16.27 -7.41 2.85
C HIS A 161 17.16 -6.27 2.36
N LEU A 162 16.58 -5.31 1.61
CA LEU A 162 17.29 -4.07 1.27
C LEU A 162 17.60 -3.24 2.53
N LEU A 163 16.71 -3.22 3.53
CA LEU A 163 16.96 -2.55 4.82
C LEU A 163 18.04 -3.25 5.64
N GLU A 164 18.15 -4.58 5.54
CA GLU A 164 19.26 -5.34 6.12
C GLU A 164 20.61 -5.08 5.43
N GLY A 165 20.62 -4.30 4.34
CA GLY A 165 21.80 -4.00 3.55
C GLY A 165 22.22 -5.13 2.62
N LEU A 166 21.34 -6.10 2.34
CA LEU A 166 21.64 -7.18 1.41
C LEU A 166 21.70 -6.67 -0.03
N SER A 167 22.70 -7.13 -0.77
CA SER A 167 22.80 -6.95 -2.21
C SER A 167 21.77 -7.81 -2.95
N VAL A 168 21.47 -7.48 -4.21
CA VAL A 168 20.55 -8.25 -5.05
C VAL A 168 20.93 -9.74 -5.14
N LYS A 169 22.23 -10.06 -5.12
CA LYS A 169 22.72 -11.45 -5.14
C LYS A 169 22.44 -12.20 -3.84
N GLU A 170 22.44 -11.50 -2.71
CA GLU A 170 22.13 -12.08 -1.40
C GLU A 170 20.61 -12.24 -1.26
N ILE A 171 19.83 -11.22 -1.63
CA ILE A 171 18.36 -11.28 -1.64
C ILE A 171 17.87 -12.44 -2.51
N SER A 172 18.44 -12.64 -3.70
CA SER A 172 18.03 -13.71 -4.60
C SER A 172 18.30 -15.10 -4.01
N ARG A 173 19.39 -15.25 -3.26
CA ARG A 173 19.73 -16.47 -2.53
C ARG A 173 18.75 -16.72 -1.39
N GLU A 174 18.48 -15.71 -0.56
CA GLU A 174 17.53 -15.80 0.56
C GLU A 174 16.11 -16.16 0.09
N LEU A 175 15.68 -15.57 -1.04
CA LEU A 175 14.35 -15.82 -1.59
C LEU A 175 14.27 -17.02 -2.55
N GLY A 176 15.39 -17.70 -2.84
CA GLY A 176 15.44 -18.86 -3.72
C GLY A 176 15.04 -18.55 -5.18
N VAL A 177 15.38 -17.36 -5.70
CA VAL A 177 15.00 -16.90 -7.04
C VAL A 177 16.19 -16.36 -7.83
N SER A 178 16.00 -16.08 -9.12
CA SER A 178 17.05 -15.47 -9.95
C SER A 178 17.26 -13.98 -9.65
N ASN A 179 18.49 -13.49 -9.79
CA ASN A 179 18.80 -12.05 -9.73
C ASN A 179 17.92 -11.22 -10.68
N LYS A 180 17.65 -11.76 -11.88
CA LYS A 180 16.81 -11.12 -12.91
C LYS A 180 15.39 -10.88 -12.39
N LEU A 181 14.85 -11.82 -11.62
CA LEU A 181 13.53 -11.66 -11.02
C LEU A 181 13.53 -10.56 -9.95
N ILE A 182 14.56 -10.51 -9.08
CA ILE A 182 14.68 -9.45 -8.07
C ILE A 182 14.74 -8.06 -8.73
N TYR A 183 15.56 -7.88 -9.77
CA TYR A 183 15.61 -6.61 -10.50
C TYR A 183 14.26 -6.24 -11.13
N ARG A 184 13.54 -7.21 -11.69
CA ARG A 184 12.21 -6.99 -12.27
C ARG A 184 11.19 -6.58 -11.20
N ASP A 185 11.21 -7.23 -10.05
CA ASP A 185 10.27 -6.94 -8.97
C ASP A 185 10.57 -5.58 -8.32
N GLN A 186 11.85 -5.20 -8.18
CA GLN A 186 12.24 -3.84 -7.80
C GLN A 186 11.77 -2.80 -8.83
N ASP A 187 11.99 -3.02 -10.13
CA ASP A 187 11.53 -2.10 -11.18
C ASP A 187 10.00 -1.97 -11.16
N THR A 188 9.29 -3.08 -10.95
CA THR A 188 7.82 -3.09 -10.83
C THR A 188 7.36 -2.24 -9.64
N LEU A 189 7.98 -2.43 -8.47
CA LEU A 189 7.68 -1.64 -7.28
C LEU A 189 7.93 -0.14 -7.54
N VAL A 190 9.05 0.21 -8.14
CA VAL A 190 9.37 1.62 -8.45
C VAL A 190 8.38 2.23 -9.43
N ARG A 191 7.97 1.48 -10.47
CA ARG A 191 6.92 1.93 -11.38
C ARG A 191 5.62 2.21 -10.65
N LYS A 192 5.23 1.39 -9.66
CA LYS A 192 4.04 1.67 -8.83
C LYS A 192 4.19 3.00 -8.09
N LEU A 193 5.33 3.22 -7.42
CA LEU A 193 5.58 4.45 -6.66
C LEU A 193 5.51 5.70 -7.54
N ILE A 194 6.04 5.63 -8.76
CA ILE A 194 6.01 6.72 -9.75
C ILE A 194 4.59 6.92 -10.29
N MET A 195 3.91 5.84 -10.70
CA MET A 195 2.55 5.91 -11.25
C MET A 195 1.55 6.49 -10.25
N GLN A 196 1.72 6.20 -8.95
CA GLN A 196 0.90 6.80 -7.89
C GLN A 196 1.15 8.30 -7.69
N GLN A 197 2.19 8.87 -8.30
CA GLN A 197 2.36 10.33 -8.36
C GLN A 197 1.70 10.96 -9.59
N ASP A 198 1.31 10.17 -10.59
CA ASP A 198 0.77 10.66 -11.85
C ASP A 198 -0.73 11.01 -11.71
N PRO A 199 -1.16 12.27 -11.93
CA PRO A 199 -2.57 12.66 -11.90
C PRO A 199 -3.45 11.90 -12.91
N VAL A 200 -2.88 11.46 -14.04
CA VAL A 200 -3.60 10.71 -15.07
C VAL A 200 -4.13 9.39 -14.53
N LEU A 201 -3.40 8.73 -13.62
CA LEU A 201 -3.86 7.51 -12.95
C LEU A 201 -5.19 7.75 -12.23
N TYR A 202 -5.27 8.81 -11.41
CA TYR A 202 -6.43 9.10 -10.57
C TYR A 202 -7.64 9.52 -11.40
N ARG A 203 -7.42 10.35 -12.43
CA ARG A 203 -8.46 10.68 -13.42
C ARG A 203 -9.02 9.44 -14.10
N ARG A 204 -8.15 8.52 -14.55
CA ARG A 204 -8.56 7.27 -15.19
C ARG A 204 -9.37 6.39 -14.23
N LEU A 205 -8.95 6.29 -12.97
CA LEU A 205 -9.63 5.46 -11.98
C LEU A 205 -11.01 6.01 -11.60
N ARG A 206 -11.14 7.33 -11.46
CA ARG A 206 -12.45 7.99 -11.27
C ARG A 206 -13.39 7.74 -12.44
N ASN A 207 -12.91 7.93 -13.67
CA ASN A 207 -13.72 7.68 -14.87
C ASN A 207 -14.18 6.22 -14.97
N LEU A 208 -13.30 5.27 -14.63
CA LEU A 208 -13.66 3.86 -14.61
C LEU A 208 -14.70 3.53 -13.52
N ALA A 209 -14.64 4.18 -12.35
CA ALA A 209 -15.64 4.02 -11.31
C ALA A 209 -17.03 4.52 -11.77
N LEU A 210 -17.09 5.73 -12.31
CA LEU A 210 -18.33 6.34 -12.81
C LEU A 210 -18.98 5.52 -13.94
N LEU A 211 -18.17 5.04 -14.89
CA LEU A 211 -18.66 4.19 -15.99
C LEU A 211 -19.25 2.86 -15.48
N ARG A 212 -18.75 2.34 -14.36
CA ARG A 212 -19.23 1.09 -13.78
C ARG A 212 -20.54 1.31 -13.02
N GLU A 213 -20.64 2.37 -12.24
CA GLU A 213 -21.88 2.74 -11.55
C GLU A 213 -23.02 2.96 -12.54
N LYS A 214 -22.76 3.65 -13.65
CA LYS A 214 -23.74 3.80 -14.74
C LYS A 214 -24.19 2.45 -15.32
N LYS A 215 -23.26 1.50 -15.52
CA LYS A 215 -23.59 0.16 -16.03
C LYS A 215 -24.41 -0.66 -15.03
N GLU A 216 -24.10 -0.56 -13.74
CA GLU A 216 -24.82 -1.27 -12.68
C GLU A 216 -26.25 -0.73 -12.55
N LEU A 217 -26.45 0.59 -12.59
CA LEU A 217 -27.77 1.22 -12.59
C LEU A 217 -28.63 0.78 -13.79
N VAL A 218 -28.06 0.75 -14.99
CA VAL A 218 -28.76 0.29 -16.20
C VAL A 218 -29.11 -1.20 -16.13
N ALA A 219 -28.25 -2.03 -15.51
CA ALA A 219 -28.53 -3.45 -15.34
C ALA A 219 -29.69 -3.72 -14.36
N HIS A 220 -29.84 -2.91 -13.31
CA HIS A 220 -30.91 -3.03 -12.32
C HIS A 220 -32.26 -2.46 -12.81
N GLN A 221 -32.25 -1.68 -13.90
CA GLN A 221 -33.46 -1.11 -14.52
C GLN A 221 -34.04 -1.96 -15.65
N ARG A 222 -33.42 -3.08 -16.02
CA ARG A 222 -34.01 -4.02 -16.99
C ARG A 222 -35.04 -4.90 -16.29
N PRO A 223 -36.33 -4.86 -16.67
CA PRO A 223 -37.31 -5.80 -16.13
C PRO A 223 -36.90 -7.22 -16.55
N SER A 224 -36.95 -8.14 -15.59
CA SER A 224 -36.89 -9.57 -15.85
C SER A 224 -38.07 -9.94 -16.75
N VAL A 225 -37.77 -10.22 -18.02
CA VAL A 225 -38.73 -10.82 -18.98
C VAL A 225 -38.90 -12.29 -18.64
#